data_AF-A0A1D9MAK8-F1
#
_entry.id   AF-A0A1D9MAK8-F1
#
_cell.length_a   1.000
_cell.length_b   1.000
_cell.length_c   1.000
_cell.angle_alpha   90.00
_cell.angle_beta   90.00
_cell.angle_gamma   90.00
#
_symmetry.space_group_name_H-M   'P 1'
#
loop_
_entity.id
_entity.type
_entity.pdbx_description
1 polymer ?
#
loop_
_entity_poly.entity_id
_entity_poly.type
_entity_poly.pdbx_seq_one_letter_code
_entity_poly.pdbx_strand_id
1 'polypeptide(L)'
;MQIGGKALLSGLAGVVLVAGTLWADVALGGRGAGLWLAAGLAAAPLALPMGLLGALAGPWPMRAIAGLVAAAGWYWAGDRLGAGLPGAEGALAGEAFGAVIWLGAPTAALMLAAVAGYLWVIARVSRVTTGPRT
;
A
#
# COMPACT_ATOMS: atom_id res chain seq x y z
N MET A 1 18.91 14.44 1.04
CA MET A 1 17.82 14.16 0.08
C MET A 1 16.74 15.23 0.22
N GLN A 2 16.47 15.98 -0.85
CA GLN A 2 15.43 17.02 -0.87
C GLN A 2 14.04 16.40 -0.64
N ILE A 3 13.08 17.19 -0.14
CA ILE A 3 11.71 16.75 0.19
C ILE A 3 11.05 16.04 -0.99
N GLY A 4 11.19 16.57 -2.21
CA GLY A 4 10.65 15.97 -3.43
C GLY A 4 11.21 14.55 -3.70
N GLY A 5 12.50 14.33 -3.46
CA GLY A 5 13.10 13.00 -3.61
C GLY A 5 12.53 12.00 -2.61
N LYS A 6 12.36 12.42 -1.35
CA LYS A 6 11.75 11.57 -0.31
C LYS A 6 10.31 11.22 -0.65
N ALA A 7 9.55 12.19 -1.16
CA ALA A 7 8.16 12.00 -1.56
C ALA A 7 8.05 10.98 -2.69
N LEU A 8 8.85 11.15 -3.75
CA LEU A 8 8.87 10.22 -4.87
C LEU A 8 9.22 8.79 -4.42
N LEU A 9 10.30 8.62 -3.64
CA LEU A 9 10.77 7.30 -3.25
C LEU A 9 9.79 6.59 -2.32
N SER A 10 9.24 7.29 -1.33
CA SER A 10 8.23 6.72 -0.42
C SER A 10 6.92 6.42 -1.14
N GLY A 11 6.48 7.27 -2.07
CA GLY A 11 5.28 7.05 -2.88
C GLY A 11 5.41 5.80 -3.75
N LEU A 12 6.51 5.69 -4.52
CA LEU A 12 6.75 4.53 -5.37
C LEU A 12 6.90 3.24 -4.57
N ALA A 13 7.64 3.28 -3.45
CA ALA A 13 7.78 2.12 -2.58
C ALA A 13 6.43 1.69 -1.99
N GLY A 14 5.58 2.65 -1.60
CA GLY A 14 4.22 2.39 -1.14
C GLY A 14 3.38 1.67 -2.19
N VAL A 15 3.38 2.16 -3.43
CA VAL A 15 2.67 1.52 -4.56
C VAL A 15 3.17 0.10 -4.79
N VAL A 16 4.48 -0.10 -4.84
CA VAL A 16 5.07 -1.44 -5.07
C VAL A 16 4.70 -2.41 -3.95
N LEU A 17 4.67 -1.96 -2.69
CA LEU A 17 4.27 -2.79 -1.55
C LEU A 17 2.79 -3.16 -1.60
N VAL A 18 1.92 -2.19 -1.89
CA VAL A 18 0.47 -2.43 -2.00
C VAL A 18 0.17 -3.35 -3.18
N ALA A 19 0.70 -3.06 -4.37
CA ALA A 19 0.55 -3.91 -5.54
C ALA A 19 1.13 -5.31 -5.31
N GLY A 20 2.33 -5.37 -4.70
CA GLY A 20 3.02 -6.56 -4.20
C GLY A 20 2.11 -7.53 -3.47
N THR A 21 1.55 -7.01 -2.39
CA THR A 21 0.78 -7.78 -1.42
C THR A 21 -0.64 -8.07 -1.92
N LEU A 22 -1.28 -7.16 -2.68
CA LEU A 22 -2.56 -7.44 -3.33
C LEU A 22 -2.44 -8.52 -4.40
N TRP A 23 -1.41 -8.44 -5.24
CA TRP A 23 -1.14 -9.49 -6.23
C TRP A 23 -0.92 -10.84 -5.56
N ALA A 24 -0.17 -10.88 -4.46
CA ALA A 24 0.05 -12.11 -3.70
C ALA A 24 -1.28 -12.66 -3.14
N ASP A 25 -2.17 -11.81 -2.62
CA ASP A 25 -3.47 -12.22 -2.08
C ASP A 25 -4.36 -12.84 -3.17
N VAL A 26 -4.45 -12.18 -4.33
CA VAL A 26 -5.21 -12.67 -5.49
C VAL A 26 -4.62 -13.97 -6.05
N ALA A 27 -3.28 -14.09 -6.09
CA ALA A 27 -2.60 -15.30 -6.52
C ALA A 27 -2.84 -16.47 -5.55
N LEU A 28 -2.80 -16.23 -4.23
CA LEU A 28 -3.14 -17.21 -3.21
C LEU A 28 -4.60 -17.65 -3.30
N GLY A 29 -5.50 -16.73 -3.68
CA GLY A 29 -6.91 -17.01 -3.93
C GLY A 29 -7.19 -17.73 -5.26
N GLY A 30 -6.16 -18.08 -6.04
CA GLY A 30 -6.29 -18.79 -7.32
C GLY A 30 -6.82 -17.92 -8.47
N ARG A 31 -6.91 -16.60 -8.30
CA ARG A 31 -7.57 -15.67 -9.23
C ARG A 31 -6.62 -15.03 -10.26
N GLY A 32 -5.43 -15.59 -10.42
CA GLY A 32 -4.53 -15.36 -11.56
C GLY A 32 -3.21 -14.67 -11.20
N ALA A 33 -2.10 -15.40 -11.33
CA ALA A 33 -0.74 -14.90 -11.14
C ALA A 33 -0.32 -13.80 -12.14
N GLY A 34 -1.11 -13.56 -13.19
CA GLY A 34 -0.84 -12.55 -14.22
C GLY A 34 -1.34 -11.13 -13.89
N LEU A 35 -2.01 -10.92 -12.77
CA LEU A 35 -2.68 -9.64 -12.44
C LEU A 35 -1.78 -8.57 -11.84
N TRP A 36 -0.46 -8.72 -11.97
CA TRP A 36 0.52 -7.76 -11.45
C TRP A 36 0.27 -6.34 -11.94
N LEU A 37 0.04 -6.19 -13.25
CA LEU A 37 -0.21 -4.89 -13.86
C LEU A 37 -1.51 -4.27 -13.34
N ALA A 38 -2.58 -5.07 -13.21
CA ALA A 38 -3.86 -4.60 -12.69
C ALA A 38 -3.74 -4.14 -11.22
N ALA A 39 -3.04 -4.91 -10.38
CA ALA A 39 -2.74 -4.53 -9.00
C ALA A 39 -1.90 -3.24 -8.94
N GLY A 40 -0.92 -3.10 -9.83
CA GLY A 40 -0.11 -1.89 -9.97
C GLY A 40 -0.94 -0.66 -10.35
N LEU A 41 -1.84 -0.79 -11.32
CA LEU A 41 -2.73 0.30 -11.75
C LEU A 41 -3.74 0.67 -10.66
N ALA A 42 -4.27 -0.32 -9.94
CA ALA A 42 -5.16 -0.07 -8.80
C ALA A 42 -4.45 0.66 -7.65
N ALA A 43 -3.16 0.36 -7.41
CA ALA A 43 -2.36 0.98 -6.36
C ALA A 43 -1.76 2.34 -6.77
N ALA A 44 -1.57 2.61 -8.07
CA ALA A 44 -0.89 3.81 -8.57
C ALA A 44 -1.41 5.15 -7.99
N PRO A 45 -2.73 5.36 -7.79
CA PRO A 45 -3.24 6.59 -7.17
C PRO A 45 -2.73 6.83 -5.74
N LEU A 46 -2.26 5.79 -5.05
CA LEU A 46 -1.69 5.90 -3.70
C LEU A 46 -0.28 6.51 -3.69
N ALA A 47 0.40 6.61 -4.83
CA ALA A 47 1.75 7.16 -4.92
C ALA A 47 1.83 8.56 -4.31
N LEU A 48 0.83 9.40 -4.58
CA LEU A 48 0.79 10.79 -4.12
C LEU A 48 0.52 10.92 -2.61
N PRO A 49 -0.57 10.35 -2.04
CA PRO A 49 -0.82 10.45 -0.61
C PRO A 49 0.26 9.74 0.22
N MET A 50 0.74 8.58 -0.22
CA MET A 50 1.83 7.88 0.46
C MET A 50 3.12 8.71 0.35
N GLY A 51 3.49 9.17 -0.84
CA GLY A 51 4.68 9.99 -1.02
C GLY A 51 4.69 11.25 -0.15
N LEU A 52 3.58 11.98 -0.12
CA LEU A 52 3.45 13.17 0.73
C LEU A 52 3.64 12.82 2.21
N LEU A 53 2.96 11.78 2.69
CA LEU A 53 3.06 11.37 4.09
C LEU A 53 4.45 10.84 4.42
N GLY A 54 5.08 10.08 3.53
CA GLY A 54 6.43 9.56 3.72
C GLY A 54 7.49 10.65 3.78
N ALA A 55 7.33 11.72 2.99
CA ALA A 55 8.20 12.90 3.06
C ALA A 55 8.06 13.67 4.38
N LEU A 56 6.86 13.68 4.97
CA LEU A 56 6.53 14.37 6.21
C LEU A 56 6.68 13.48 7.46
N ALA A 57 6.90 12.17 7.29
CA ALA A 57 6.91 11.15 8.35
C ALA A 57 8.21 11.12 9.19
N GLY A 58 8.67 12.30 9.64
CA GLY A 58 9.76 12.42 10.60
C GLY A 58 9.33 11.97 12.00
N PRO A 59 8.39 12.67 12.65
CA PRO A 59 7.87 12.31 13.98
C PRO A 59 7.03 11.02 14.01
N TRP A 60 6.96 10.37 15.16
CA TRP A 60 6.19 9.13 15.35
C TRP A 60 4.69 9.26 15.05
N PRO A 61 3.98 10.38 15.35
CA PRO A 61 2.55 10.48 15.04
C PRO A 61 2.28 10.49 13.53
N MET A 62 3.15 11.13 12.75
CA MET A 62 3.02 11.14 11.29
C MET A 62 3.28 9.76 10.68
N ARG A 63 4.14 8.95 11.29
CA ARG A 63 4.31 7.55 10.89
C ARG A 63 3.08 6.73 11.19
N ALA A 64 2.43 6.92 12.34
CA ALA A 64 1.18 6.24 12.66
C ALA A 64 0.07 6.58 11.64
N ILE A 65 -0.09 7.87 11.31
CA ILE A 65 -1.03 8.32 10.27
C ILE A 65 -0.66 7.71 8.91
N ALA A 66 0.62 7.69 8.55
CA ALA A 66 1.08 7.07 7.31
C ALA A 66 0.76 5.56 7.26
N GLY A 67 0.84 4.86 8.39
CA GLY A 67 0.44 3.46 8.51
C GLY A 67 -1.06 3.25 8.32
N LEU A 68 -1.89 4.11 8.93
CA LEU A 68 -3.35 4.07 8.75
C LEU A 68 -3.75 4.35 7.30
N VAL A 69 -3.14 5.36 6.67
CA VAL A 69 -3.39 5.68 5.26
C VAL A 69 -2.90 4.55 4.35
N ALA A 70 -1.80 3.89 4.67
CA ALA A 70 -1.36 2.72 3.93
C ALA A 70 -2.36 1.56 4.05
N ALA A 71 -2.91 1.30 5.24
CA ALA A 71 -3.92 0.26 5.45
C ALA A 71 -5.22 0.57 4.68
N ALA A 72 -5.73 1.80 4.80
CA ALA A 72 -6.92 2.24 4.08
C ALA A 72 -6.69 2.24 2.56
N GLY A 73 -5.53 2.68 2.10
CA GLY A 73 -5.14 2.67 0.69
C GLY A 73 -5.04 1.24 0.15
N TRP A 74 -4.51 0.31 0.93
CA TRP A 74 -4.43 -1.10 0.58
C TRP A 74 -5.83 -1.69 0.36
N TYR A 75 -6.76 -1.45 1.30
CA TYR A 75 -8.16 -1.87 1.15
C TYR A 75 -8.81 -1.25 -0.09
N TRP A 76 -8.65 0.06 -0.27
CA TRP A 76 -9.23 0.80 -1.39
C TRP A 76 -8.71 0.28 -2.74
N ALA A 77 -7.41 0.05 -2.87
CA ALA A 77 -6.82 -0.50 -4.08
C ALA A 77 -7.28 -1.94 -4.32
N GLY A 78 -7.42 -2.73 -3.25
CA GLY A 78 -8.01 -4.07 -3.29
C GLY A 78 -9.44 -4.05 -3.82
N ASP A 79 -10.28 -3.13 -3.34
CA ASP A 79 -11.66 -3.00 -3.83
C ASP A 79 -11.73 -2.65 -5.32
N ARG A 80 -10.87 -1.74 -5.78
CA ARG A 80 -10.77 -1.38 -7.21
C ARG A 80 -10.27 -2.53 -8.08
N LEU A 81 -9.32 -3.31 -7.58
CA LEU A 81 -8.85 -4.51 -8.25
C LEU A 81 -9.97 -5.56 -8.30
N GLY A 82 -10.65 -5.80 -7.17
CA GLY A 82 -11.71 -6.78 -7.01
C GLY A 82 -12.91 -6.50 -7.90
N ALA A 83 -13.30 -5.24 -8.08
CA ALA A 83 -14.37 -4.84 -8.97
C ALA A 83 -14.13 -5.22 -10.45
N GLY A 84 -12.87 -5.46 -10.84
CA GLY A 84 -12.50 -5.94 -12.18
C GLY A 84 -12.39 -7.46 -12.30
N LEU A 85 -12.61 -8.23 -11.24
CA LEU A 85 -12.46 -9.68 -11.23
C LEU A 85 -13.81 -10.40 -11.44
N PRO A 86 -13.79 -11.60 -12.05
CA PRO A 86 -14.96 -12.47 -12.08
C PRO A 86 -15.46 -12.82 -10.68
N GLY A 87 -16.77 -12.83 -10.48
CA GLY A 87 -17.40 -13.08 -9.17
C GLY A 87 -17.74 -11.82 -8.38
N ALA A 88 -17.41 -10.62 -8.91
CA ALA A 88 -17.81 -9.34 -8.33
C ALA A 88 -19.12 -8.80 -8.93
N GLU A 89 -19.84 -9.60 -9.72
CA GLU A 89 -21.07 -9.16 -10.38
C GLU A 89 -22.12 -8.71 -9.35
N GLY A 90 -22.50 -7.44 -9.41
CA GLY A 90 -23.49 -6.85 -8.50
C GLY A 90 -22.92 -6.36 -7.16
N ALA A 91 -21.62 -6.49 -6.91
CA ALA A 91 -20.99 -5.94 -5.71
C ALA A 91 -20.99 -4.40 -5.74
N LEU A 92 -21.36 -3.78 -4.62
CA LEU A 92 -21.25 -2.33 -4.45
C LEU A 92 -19.79 -1.90 -4.19
N ALA A 93 -19.55 -0.59 -4.24
CA ALA A 93 -18.26 -0.03 -3.87
C ALA A 93 -17.93 -0.39 -2.42
N GLY A 94 -16.76 -0.99 -2.20
CA GLY A 94 -16.33 -1.51 -0.91
C GLY A 94 -16.71 -2.97 -0.65
N GLU A 95 -17.57 -3.59 -1.46
CA GLU A 95 -17.98 -4.99 -1.28
C GLU A 95 -17.16 -5.96 -2.14
N ALA A 96 -16.64 -5.50 -3.29
CA ALA A 96 -15.91 -6.35 -4.22
C ALA A 96 -14.67 -6.97 -3.55
N PHE A 97 -13.97 -6.19 -2.72
CA PHE A 97 -12.85 -6.71 -1.94
C PHE A 97 -13.23 -7.92 -1.07
N GLY A 98 -14.33 -7.82 -0.32
CA GLY A 98 -14.80 -8.89 0.55
C GLY A 98 -15.34 -10.10 -0.22
N ALA A 99 -15.96 -9.86 -1.37
CA ALA A 99 -16.55 -10.90 -2.20
C ALA A 99 -15.50 -11.77 -2.91
N VAL A 100 -14.44 -11.16 -3.44
CA VAL A 100 -13.51 -11.86 -4.35
C VAL A 100 -12.04 -11.87 -3.92
N ILE A 101 -11.61 -11.04 -2.98
CA ILE A 101 -10.20 -10.99 -2.55
C ILE A 101 -10.01 -11.52 -1.13
N TRP A 102 -10.92 -11.26 -0.20
CA TRP A 102 -10.72 -11.60 1.21
C TRP A 102 -10.66 -13.13 1.47
N LEU A 103 -9.51 -13.60 1.95
CA LEU A 103 -9.23 -14.99 2.35
C LEU A 103 -9.14 -15.17 3.87
N GLY A 104 -9.49 -14.14 4.66
CA GLY A 104 -9.36 -14.16 6.11
C GLY A 104 -7.94 -13.86 6.59
N ALA A 105 -7.33 -14.77 7.35
CA ALA A 105 -6.03 -14.54 7.98
C ALA A 105 -4.88 -14.22 7.00
N PRO A 106 -4.75 -14.88 5.83
CA PRO A 106 -3.70 -14.54 4.85
C PRO A 106 -3.80 -13.10 4.37
N THR A 107 -5.02 -12.63 4.07
CA THR A 107 -5.27 -11.27 3.62
C THR A 107 -4.89 -10.24 4.69
N ALA A 108 -5.28 -10.49 5.94
CA ALA A 108 -4.89 -9.63 7.07
C ALA A 108 -3.36 -9.59 7.23
N ALA A 109 -2.67 -10.72 7.08
CA ALA A 109 -1.22 -10.79 7.16
C ALA A 109 -0.53 -10.00 6.03
N LEU A 110 -1.05 -10.08 4.79
CA LEU A 110 -0.52 -9.35 3.64
C LEU A 110 -0.73 -7.83 3.76
N MET A 111 -1.90 -7.41 4.24
CA MET A 111 -2.15 -6.00 4.56
C MET A 111 -1.16 -5.50 5.62
N LEU A 112 -0.99 -6.26 6.71
CA LEU A 112 -0.04 -5.90 7.78
C LEU A 112 1.41 -5.87 7.26
N ALA A 113 1.78 -6.79 6.37
CA ALA A 113 3.09 -6.80 5.73
C ALA A 113 3.30 -5.55 4.85
N ALA A 114 2.29 -5.12 4.09
CA ALA A 114 2.34 -3.89 3.31
C ALA A 114 2.55 -2.66 4.20
N VAL A 115 1.77 -2.55 5.28
CA VAL A 115 1.87 -1.45 6.26
C VAL A 115 3.23 -1.46 6.95
N ALA A 116 3.67 -2.60 7.48
CA ALA A 116 4.95 -2.73 8.16
C ALA A 116 6.13 -2.43 7.22
N GLY A 117 6.08 -2.94 5.99
CA GLY A 117 7.07 -2.64 4.95
C GLY A 117 7.11 -1.15 4.63
N TYR A 118 5.96 -0.50 4.53
CA TYR A 118 5.89 0.93 4.25
C TYR A 118 6.41 1.78 5.41
N LEU A 119 6.05 1.45 6.65
CA LEU A 119 6.58 2.08 7.86
C LEU A 119 8.10 1.91 7.96
N TRP A 120 8.63 0.75 7.57
CA TRP A 120 10.06 0.51 7.52
C TRP A 120 10.74 1.41 6.47
N VAL A 121 10.17 1.54 5.27
CA VAL A 121 10.69 2.42 4.21
C VAL A 121 10.77 3.86 4.70
N ILE A 122 9.67 4.42 5.21
CA ILE A 122 9.66 5.82 5.66
C ILE A 122 10.59 6.02 6.85
N ALA A 123 10.73 5.03 7.75
CA ALA A 123 11.69 5.11 8.85
C ALA A 123 13.15 5.14 8.37
N ARG A 124 13.47 4.51 7.22
CA ARG A 124 14.80 4.56 6.59
C ARG A 124 15.05 5.87 5.87
N VAL A 125 14.08 6.34 5.10
CA VAL A 125 14.16 7.58 4.29
C VAL A 125 14.16 8.83 5.17
N SER A 126 13.47 8.77 6.31
CA SER A 126 13.32 9.88 7.26
C SER A 126 14.33 9.85 8.40
N ARG A 127 15.39 9.03 8.34
CA ARG A 127 16.48 9.11 9.31
C ARG A 127 17.03 10.53 9.31
N VAL A 128 16.99 11.17 10.49
CA VAL A 128 17.65 12.44 10.72
C VAL A 128 19.14 12.18 10.55
N THR A 129 19.76 12.83 9.57
CA THR A 129 21.21 13.00 9.55
C THR A 129 21.54 13.84 10.78
N THR A 130 21.78 13.18 11.91
CA THR A 130 22.49 13.82 13.02
C THR A 130 23.92 13.98 12.54
N GLY A 131 24.19 15.06 11.80
CA GLY A 131 25.56 15.54 11.63
C GLY A 131 26.14 15.86 13.00
N PRO A 132 27.48 15.86 13.15
CA PRO A 132 28.11 16.22 14.41
C PRO A 132 27.57 17.56 14.88
N ARG A 133 27.05 17.60 16.10
CA ARG A 133 26.75 18.86 16.79
C ARG A 133 28.10 19.48 17.13
N THR A 134 28.61 20.32 16.23
CA THR A 134 29.71 21.24 16.52
C THR A 134 29.19 22.42 17.32
#